data_AF-A0A7V8F4M2-F1
#
_entry.id   AF-A0A7V8F4M2-F1
#
_cell.length_a   1.000
_cell.length_b   1.000
_cell.length_c   1.000
_cell.angle_alpha   90.00
_cell.angle_beta   90.00
_cell.angle_gamma   90.00
#
_symmetry.space_group_name_H-M   'P 1'
#
loop_
_entity.id
_entity.type
_entity.pdbx_description
1 polymer ?
#
loop_
_entity_poly.entity_id
_entity_poly.type
_entity_poly.pdbx_seq_one_letter_code
_entity_poly.pdbx_strand_id
1 'polypeptide(L)'
;MVYMSTKEKTNNERLRELIQASGLTQPVALTVFNRGLGARPYSESAWKSFLSRPDSSRFRALSDEMLAHAERQFAKVKKTA
;
A
#
# COMPACT_ATOMS: atom_id res chain seq x y z
N MET A 1 -22.42 -21.16 12.62
CA MET A 1 -21.42 -20.46 13.45
C MET A 1 -20.58 -19.60 12.51
N VAL A 2 -20.92 -18.31 12.37
CA VAL A 2 -20.19 -17.41 11.47
C VAL A 2 -18.91 -17.01 12.20
N TYR A 3 -17.80 -17.65 11.88
CA TYR A 3 -16.49 -17.13 12.26
C TYR A 3 -16.24 -15.88 11.41
N MET A 4 -16.80 -14.74 11.82
CA MET A 4 -16.22 -13.45 11.47
C MET A 4 -14.90 -13.36 12.22
N SER A 5 -13.90 -14.09 11.73
CA SER A 5 -12.52 -13.84 12.05
C SER A 5 -12.22 -12.48 11.43
N THR A 6 -12.41 -11.41 12.20
CA THR A 6 -11.79 -10.11 11.95
C THR A 6 -10.30 -10.31 12.13
N LYS A 7 -9.68 -11.02 11.18
CA LYS A 7 -8.24 -11.11 11.07
C LYS A 7 -7.79 -9.67 10.91
N GLU A 8 -7.02 -9.16 11.88
CA GLU A 8 -6.49 -7.82 11.78
C GLU A 8 -5.81 -7.69 10.42
N LYS A 9 -6.32 -6.76 9.59
CA LYS A 9 -5.80 -6.58 8.24
C LYS A 9 -4.33 -6.23 8.36
N THR A 10 -3.51 -6.97 7.63
CA THR A 10 -2.08 -6.67 7.49
C THR A 10 -1.91 -5.31 6.84
N ASN A 11 -0.76 -4.67 7.08
CA ASN A 11 -0.44 -3.39 6.45
C ASN A 11 -0.47 -3.45 4.92
N ASN A 12 -0.11 -4.59 4.36
CA ASN A 12 -0.19 -4.85 2.93
C ASN A 12 -1.64 -4.87 2.42
N GLU A 13 -2.58 -5.45 3.16
CA GLU A 13 -4.01 -5.43 2.83
C GLU A 13 -4.56 -4.00 2.92
N ARG A 14 -4.21 -3.27 3.99
CA ARG A 14 -4.59 -1.85 4.13
C ARG A 14 -4.04 -1.00 2.98
N LEU A 15 -2.80 -1.22 2.58
CA LEU A 15 -2.21 -0.53 1.42
C LEU A 15 -3.00 -0.80 0.13
N ARG A 16 -3.42 -2.05 -0.11
CA ARG A 16 -4.26 -2.37 -1.28
C ARG A 16 -5.61 -1.66 -1.24
N GLU A 17 -6.23 -1.61 -0.07
CA GLU A 17 -7.51 -0.90 0.10
C GLU A 17 -7.37 0.60 -0.13
N LEU A 18 -6.28 1.22 0.32
CA LEU A 18 -5.98 2.62 0.04
C LEU A 18 -5.87 2.88 -1.46
N ILE A 19 -5.16 2.01 -2.19
CA ILE A 19 -5.02 2.11 -3.64
C ILE A 19 -6.39 1.97 -4.31
N GLN A 20 -7.18 0.97 -3.93
CA GLN A 20 -8.53 0.76 -4.47
C GLN A 20 -9.46 1.95 -4.18
N ALA A 21 -9.47 2.44 -2.94
CA ALA A 21 -10.27 3.59 -2.53
C ALA A 21 -9.84 4.91 -3.18
N SER A 22 -8.58 5.01 -3.60
CA SER A 22 -8.07 6.15 -4.36
C SER A 22 -8.44 6.12 -5.84
N GLY A 23 -8.90 4.97 -6.37
CA GLY A 23 -9.19 4.80 -7.79
C GLY A 23 -7.94 4.84 -8.69
N LEU A 24 -6.74 4.85 -8.11
CA LEU A 24 -5.48 4.96 -8.86
C LEU A 24 -5.02 3.60 -9.40
N THR A 25 -4.39 3.63 -10.57
CA THR A 25 -3.69 2.47 -11.11
C THR A 25 -2.41 2.20 -10.30
N GLN A 26 -1.92 0.95 -10.28
CA GLN A 26 -0.72 0.60 -9.51
C GLN A 26 0.53 1.45 -9.84
N PRO A 27 0.83 1.77 -11.11
CA PRO A 27 1.97 2.64 -11.43
C PRO A 27 1.81 4.06 -10.87
N VAL A 28 0.60 4.63 -10.96
CA VAL A 28 0.31 5.96 -10.43
C VAL A 28 0.35 5.96 -8.90
N ALA A 29 -0.19 4.93 -8.27
CA ALA A 29 -0.12 4.74 -6.83
C ALA A 29 1.33 4.61 -6.34
N LEU A 30 2.20 3.91 -7.07
CA LEU A 30 3.64 3.85 -6.78
C LEU A 30 4.29 5.23 -6.87
N THR A 31 3.99 6.01 -7.92
CA THR A 31 4.49 7.38 -8.05
C THR A 31 4.06 8.24 -6.87
N VAL A 32 2.78 8.16 -6.46
CA VAL A 32 2.24 8.89 -5.30
C VAL A 32 2.92 8.44 -4.01
N PHE A 33 3.07 7.14 -3.80
CA PHE A 33 3.75 6.58 -2.64
C PHE A 33 5.20 7.07 -2.54
N ASN A 34 5.94 7.03 -3.65
CA ASN A 34 7.33 7.49 -3.72
C ASN A 34 7.49 9.01 -3.53
N ARG A 35 6.41 9.81 -3.59
CA ARG A 35 6.50 11.26 -3.32
C ARG A 35 6.87 11.48 -1.85
N GLY A 36 8.00 12.14 -1.62
CA GLY A 36 8.48 12.49 -0.29
C GLY A 36 9.26 11.38 0.43
N LEU A 37 9.51 10.23 -0.22
CA LEU A 37 10.38 9.16 0.32
C LEU A 37 11.88 9.49 0.25
N GLY A 38 12.25 10.67 -0.27
CA GLY A 38 13.62 11.13 -0.37
C GLY A 38 14.44 10.39 -1.42
N ALA A 39 15.74 10.20 -1.16
CA ALA A 39 16.72 9.74 -2.15
C ALA A 39 16.59 8.25 -2.56
N ARG A 40 15.70 7.47 -1.93
CA ARG A 40 15.52 6.04 -2.21
C ARG A 40 14.05 5.71 -2.47
N PRO A 41 13.52 6.05 -3.65
CA PRO A 41 12.20 5.61 -4.06
C PRO A 41 12.17 4.08 -4.23
N TYR A 42 11.00 3.48 -4.02
CA TYR A 42 10.82 2.06 -4.29
C TYR A 42 10.69 1.81 -5.79
N SER A 43 11.33 0.74 -6.26
CA SER A 43 11.13 0.23 -7.61
C SER A 43 9.79 -0.48 -7.75
N GLU A 44 9.34 -0.66 -8.99
CA GLU A 44 8.09 -1.39 -9.28
C GLU A 44 8.13 -2.84 -8.78
N SER A 45 9.29 -3.50 -8.84
CA SER A 45 9.47 -4.86 -8.31
C SER A 45 9.29 -4.92 -6.80
N ALA A 46 9.84 -3.93 -6.06
CA ALA A 46 9.65 -3.83 -4.62
C ALA A 46 8.19 -3.50 -4.27
N TRP A 47 7.55 -2.62 -5.04
CA TRP A 47 6.14 -2.29 -4.90
C TRP A 47 5.23 -3.51 -5.08
N LYS A 48 5.45 -4.30 -6.14
CA LYS A 48 4.73 -5.55 -6.39
C LYS A 48 4.92 -6.57 -5.26
N SER A 49 6.06 -6.53 -4.57
CA SER A 49 6.31 -7.40 -3.41
C SER A 49 5.42 -7.05 -2.22
N PHE A 50 5.13 -5.76 -1.99
CA PHE A 50 4.16 -5.32 -0.99
C PHE A 50 2.72 -5.66 -1.39
N LEU A 51 2.40 -5.61 -2.68
CA LEU A 51 1.07 -5.97 -3.18
C LEU A 51 0.91 -7.47 -3.44
N SER A 52 1.95 -8.28 -3.25
CA SER A 52 1.88 -9.74 -3.41
C SER A 52 1.13 -10.39 -2.27
N ARG A 53 0.48 -11.53 -2.56
CA ARG A 53 -0.24 -12.31 -1.55
C ARG A 53 0.72 -12.78 -0.45
N PRO A 54 0.26 -12.93 0.81
CA PRO A 54 1.10 -13.34 1.93
C PRO A 54 1.68 -14.75 1.80
N ASP A 55 1.09 -15.59 0.95
CA ASP A 55 1.56 -16.94 0.61
C ASP A 55 2.66 -16.94 -0.48
N SER A 56 2.97 -15.79 -1.08
CA SER A 56 3.98 -15.66 -2.13
C SER A 56 5.40 -15.60 -1.56
N SER A 57 6.35 -16.27 -2.20
CA SER A 57 7.78 -16.15 -1.90
C SER A 57 8.34 -14.74 -2.12
N ARG A 58 7.60 -13.91 -2.88
CA ARG A 58 7.93 -12.49 -3.11
C ARG A 58 7.22 -11.56 -2.14
N PHE A 59 6.46 -12.08 -1.18
CA PHE A 59 5.79 -11.26 -0.18
C PHE A 59 6.82 -10.52 0.67
N ARG A 60 6.61 -9.20 0.81
CA ARG A 60 7.33 -8.38 1.77
C ARG A 60 6.34 -7.67 2.66
N ALA A 61 6.49 -7.84 3.97
CA ALA A 61 5.66 -7.11 4.94
C ALA A 61 5.94 -5.60 4.84
N LEU A 62 4.87 -4.80 4.79
CA LEU A 62 4.95 -3.35 4.86
C LEU A 62 5.04 -2.91 6.33
N SER A 63 6.01 -2.07 6.69
CA SER A 63 6.10 -1.52 8.04
C SER A 63 4.99 -0.51 8.31
N ASP A 64 4.66 -0.31 9.59
CA ASP A 64 3.64 0.66 10.01
C ASP A 64 3.99 2.09 9.58
N GLU A 65 5.28 2.46 9.63
CA GLU A 65 5.76 3.77 9.18
C GLU A 65 5.50 4.00 7.68
N MET A 66 5.71 2.97 6.85
CA MET A 66 5.47 3.06 5.42
C MET A 66 3.97 3.07 5.11
N LEU A 67 3.15 2.37 5.90
CA LEU A 67 1.70 2.47 5.78
C LEU A 67 1.22 3.89 6.13
N ALA A 68 1.68 4.46 7.24
CA ALA A 68 1.34 5.82 7.63
C ALA A 68 1.79 6.86 6.59
N HIS A 69 2.96 6.65 5.97
CA HIS A 69 3.41 7.48 4.84
C HIS A 69 2.47 7.35 3.64
N ALA A 70 2.10 6.12 3.26
CA ALA A 70 1.14 5.88 2.19
C ALA A 70 -0.17 6.63 2.45
N GLU A 71 -0.78 6.43 3.62
CA GLU A 71 -2.04 7.09 4.02
C GLU A 71 -1.96 8.60 3.85
N ARG A 72 -0.89 9.24 4.31
CA ARG A 72 -0.68 10.69 4.16
C ARG A 72 -0.58 11.12 2.70
N GLN A 73 0.08 10.35 1.82
CA GLN A 73 0.19 10.69 0.40
C GLN A 73 -1.12 10.47 -0.34
N PHE A 74 -1.78 9.32 -0.13
CA PHE A 74 -3.06 9.01 -0.76
C PHE A 74 -4.18 9.96 -0.30
N ALA A 75 -4.16 10.39 0.98
CA ALA A 75 -5.10 11.40 1.49
C ALA A 75 -4.97 12.76 0.77
N LYS A 76 -3.74 13.17 0.42
CA LYS A 76 -3.52 14.39 -0.38
C LYS A 76 -4.10 14.27 -1.77
N VAL A 77 -3.99 13.11 -2.41
CA VAL A 77 -4.57 12.88 -3.74
C VAL A 77 -6.10 12.92 -3.68
N LYS A 78 -6.70 12.25 -2.68
CA LYS A 78 -8.16 12.20 -2.50
C LYS A 78 -8.79 13.58 -2.23
N LYS A 79 -8.07 14.50 -1.58
CA LYS A 79 -8.56 15.87 -1.32
C LYS A 79 -8.58 16.76 -2.56
N THR A 80 -7.90 16.34 -3.63
CA THR A 80 -7.73 17.14 -4.86
C THR A 80 -8.59 16.64 -6.02
N ALA A 81 -9.38 15.57 -5.81
CA ALA A 81 -10.27 14.97 -6.79
C ALA A 81 -11.74 15.32 -6.52
#